data_AF-A0A959QJI7-F1
#
_entry.id   AF-A0A959QJI7-F1
#
_cell.length_a   1.000
_cell.length_b   1.000
_cell.length_c   1.000
_cell.angle_alpha   90.00
_cell.angle_beta   90.00
_cell.angle_gamma   90.00
#
_symmetry.space_group_name_H-M   'P 1'
#
loop_
_entity.id
_entity.type
_entity.pdbx_description
1 polymer ?
#
loop_
_entity_poly.entity_id
_entity_poly.type
_entity_poly.pdbx_seq_one_letter_code
_entity_poly.pdbx_strand_id
1 'polypeptide(L)'
;ILKLFLDAISVRDRKATFYGKKACLTGVSSGRAGNLRGLDHLTNIVNYLHVTVFPNRLPISSLKSLVNDSGQLRDPYTTKVLENQVKEFIKF
;
A
#
# COMPACT_ATOMS: atom_id res chain seq x y z
N ILE A 1 -11.23 -9.54 3.21
CA ILE A 1 -10.72 -9.13 4.54
C ILE A 1 -10.37 -7.64 4.56
N LEU A 2 -9.47 -7.13 3.71
CA LEU A 2 -9.08 -5.72 3.73
C LEU A 2 -10.25 -4.72 3.60
N LYS A 3 -11.15 -4.91 2.63
CA LYS A 3 -12.33 -4.04 2.46
C LYS A 3 -13.25 -4.05 3.68
N LEU A 4 -13.48 -5.24 4.26
CA LEU A 4 -14.28 -5.40 5.48
C LEU A 4 -13.66 -4.63 6.65
N PHE A 5 -12.33 -4.67 6.79
CA PHE A 5 -11.61 -3.88 7.79
C PHE A 5 -11.80 -2.37 7.57
N LEU A 6 -11.65 -1.90 6.33
CA LEU A 6 -11.88 -0.49 5.99
C LEU A 6 -13.31 -0.05 6.29
N ASP A 7 -14.29 -0.90 6.04
CA ASP A 7 -15.69 -0.63 6.36
C ASP A 7 -15.90 -0.54 7.87
N ALA A 8 -15.34 -1.47 8.64
CA ALA A 8 -15.47 -1.50 10.10
C ALA A 8 -14.92 -0.22 10.76
N ILE A 9 -13.79 0.31 10.28
CA ILE A 9 -13.22 1.55 10.83
C ILE A 9 -13.97 2.81 10.35
N SER A 10 -14.66 2.75 9.21
CA SER A 10 -15.44 3.86 8.66
C SER A 10 -16.78 4.10 9.36
N VAL A 11 -17.32 3.09 10.07
CA VAL A 11 -18.72 3.06 10.55
C VAL A 11 -19.08 4.18 11.52
N ARG A 12 -18.17 4.58 12.43
CA ARG A 12 -18.49 5.56 13.48
C ARG A 12 -18.30 7.02 13.03
N ASP A 13 -17.23 7.31 12.29
CA ASP A 13 -16.98 8.66 11.76
C ASP A 13 -16.14 8.61 10.48
N ARG A 14 -16.83 8.47 9.34
CA ARG A 14 -16.18 8.39 8.02
C ARG A 14 -15.36 9.65 7.69
N LYS A 15 -15.81 10.84 8.14
CA LYS A 15 -15.10 12.10 7.85
C LYS A 15 -13.79 12.18 8.62
N ALA A 16 -13.80 11.92 9.93
CA ALA A 16 -12.57 11.92 10.70
C ALA A 16 -11.58 10.81 10.28
N THR A 17 -12.10 9.68 9.81
CA THR A 17 -11.28 8.49 9.51
C THR A 17 -10.50 8.59 8.20
N PHE A 18 -11.09 9.12 7.12
CA PHE A 18 -10.44 9.08 5.80
C PHE A 18 -10.36 10.44 5.09
N TYR A 19 -11.30 11.34 5.35
CA TYR A 19 -11.43 12.56 4.56
C TYR A 19 -10.19 13.46 4.68
N GLY A 20 -9.63 13.85 3.54
CA GLY A 20 -8.48 14.76 3.48
C GLY A 20 -7.15 14.15 3.91
N LYS A 21 -7.08 12.84 4.16
CA LYS A 21 -5.83 12.14 4.49
C LYS A 21 -5.06 11.76 3.23
N LYS A 22 -3.74 11.63 3.36
CA LYS A 22 -2.89 11.02 2.32
C LYS A 22 -2.65 9.54 2.59
N ALA A 23 -2.51 8.73 1.55
CA ALA A 23 -2.16 7.31 1.66
C ALA A 23 -1.05 6.92 0.70
N CYS A 24 -0.13 6.08 1.18
CA CYS A 24 0.89 5.41 0.38
C CYS A 24 0.52 3.93 0.28
N LEU A 25 0.49 3.38 -0.94
CA LEU A 25 0.05 2.01 -1.17
C LEU A 25 1.17 1.19 -1.83
N THR A 26 1.37 -0.01 -1.30
CA THR A 26 2.33 -0.99 -1.81
C THR A 26 1.60 -2.33 -1.98
N GLY A 27 1.67 -2.88 -3.19
CA GLY A 27 1.12 -4.18 -3.52
C GLY A 27 2.14 -5.28 -3.21
N VAL A 28 1.69 -6.42 -2.69
CA VAL A 28 2.55 -7.58 -2.46
C VAL A 28 1.90 -8.83 -3.02
N SER A 29 2.69 -9.69 -3.69
CA SER A 29 2.22 -10.98 -4.18
C SER A 29 3.37 -11.98 -4.30
N SER A 30 3.06 -13.27 -4.17
CA SER A 30 3.98 -14.34 -4.58
C SER A 30 4.11 -14.46 -6.10
N GLY A 31 3.19 -13.89 -6.87
CA GLY A 31 3.21 -13.88 -8.33
C GLY A 31 3.99 -12.71 -8.93
N ARG A 32 4.09 -12.71 -10.27
CA ARG A 32 4.87 -11.73 -11.05
C ARG A 32 4.32 -10.30 -11.05
N ALA A 33 3.01 -10.14 -10.82
CA ALA A 33 2.34 -8.85 -10.98
C ALA A 33 2.30 -7.99 -9.70
N GLY A 34 2.85 -8.46 -8.57
CA GLY A 34 2.94 -7.66 -7.34
C GLY A 34 1.62 -7.06 -6.85
N ASN A 35 0.50 -7.77 -7.06
CA ASN A 35 -0.86 -7.32 -6.73
C ASN A 35 -1.29 -6.00 -7.40
N LEU A 36 -0.83 -5.73 -8.63
CA LEU A 36 -1.17 -4.50 -9.36
C LEU A 36 -2.70 -4.25 -9.45
N ARG A 37 -3.50 -5.28 -9.75
CA ARG A 37 -4.96 -5.14 -9.85
C ARG A 37 -5.62 -4.81 -8.51
N GLY A 38 -5.15 -5.42 -7.42
CA GLY A 38 -5.66 -5.11 -6.08
C GLY A 38 -5.27 -3.71 -5.63
N LEU A 39 -4.08 -3.25 -6.04
CA LEU A 39 -3.57 -1.90 -5.79
C LEU A 39 -4.41 -0.84 -6.49
N ASP A 40 -4.74 -1.04 -7.77
CA ASP A 40 -5.61 -0.14 -8.54
C ASP A 40 -7.03 -0.11 -7.96
N HIS A 41 -7.59 -1.28 -7.66
CA HIS A 41 -8.93 -1.37 -7.07
C HIS A 41 -9.00 -0.66 -5.71
N LEU A 42 -8.00 -0.86 -4.85
CA LEU A 42 -7.95 -0.18 -3.55
C LEU A 42 -7.76 1.33 -3.70
N THR A 43 -6.94 1.76 -4.66
CA THR A 43 -6.75 3.19 -4.98
C THR A 43 -8.09 3.85 -5.29
N ASN A 44 -8.92 3.23 -6.13
CA ASN A 44 -10.25 3.74 -6.45
C ASN A 44 -11.17 3.80 -5.22
N ILE A 45 -11.13 2.78 -4.35
CA ILE A 45 -11.93 2.75 -3.12
C ILE A 45 -11.55 3.91 -2.19
N VAL A 46 -10.27 4.13 -1.93
CA VAL A 46 -9.84 5.18 -0.99
C VAL A 46 -9.98 6.58 -1.58
N ASN A 47 -9.84 6.73 -2.90
CA ASN A 47 -10.15 7.99 -3.59
C ASN A 47 -11.64 8.37 -3.43
N TYR A 48 -12.55 7.39 -3.52
CA TYR A 48 -13.97 7.59 -3.21
C TYR A 48 -14.21 8.02 -1.75
N LEU A 49 -13.29 7.72 -0.84
CA LEU A 49 -13.30 8.16 0.56
C LEU A 49 -12.60 9.52 0.77
N HIS A 50 -12.26 10.26 -0.29
CA HIS A 50 -11.51 11.52 -0.26
C HIS A 50 -10.10 11.39 0.35
N VAL A 51 -9.46 10.24 0.17
CA VAL A 51 -8.03 10.05 0.47
C VAL A 51 -7.22 10.41 -0.77
N THR A 52 -6.17 11.20 -0.62
CA THR A 52 -5.23 11.47 -1.70
C THR A 52 -4.17 10.38 -1.74
N VAL A 53 -4.18 9.58 -2.81
CA VAL A 53 -3.22 8.48 -2.97
C VAL A 53 -1.92 9.00 -3.59
N PHE A 54 -0.81 8.67 -2.94
CA PHE A 54 0.54 8.98 -3.42
C PHE A 54 0.80 8.30 -4.78
N PRO A 55 1.33 9.01 -5.79
CA PRO A 55 1.47 8.47 -7.15
C PRO A 55 2.41 7.27 -7.27
N ASN A 56 3.51 7.28 -6.51
CA ASN A 56 4.48 6.18 -6.52
C ASN A 56 3.94 5.01 -5.68
N ARG A 57 3.24 4.11 -6.37
CA ARG A 57 2.67 2.88 -5.84
C ARG A 57 3.52 1.70 -6.30
N LEU A 58 4.11 0.98 -5.36
CA LEU A 58 5.08 -0.08 -5.66
C LEU A 58 4.41 -1.46 -5.65
N PRO A 59 4.36 -2.18 -6.78
CA PRO A 59 4.02 -3.60 -6.79
C PRO A 59 5.27 -4.45 -6.52
N ILE A 60 5.31 -5.12 -5.38
CA ILE A 60 6.38 -6.05 -5.01
C ILE A 60 5.98 -7.47 -5.42
N SER A 61 6.71 -7.98 -6.40
CA SER A 61 6.52 -9.31 -6.97
C SER A 61 7.42 -10.34 -6.30
N SER A 62 7.04 -11.62 -6.44
CA SER A 62 7.84 -12.75 -5.95
C SER A 62 8.28 -12.60 -4.49
N LEU A 63 7.39 -12.10 -3.62
CA LEU A 63 7.75 -11.72 -2.24
C LEU A 63 8.54 -12.81 -1.47
N LYS A 64 8.22 -14.08 -1.71
CA LYS A 64 8.90 -15.22 -1.08
C LYS A 64 10.42 -15.28 -1.34
N SER A 65 10.89 -14.79 -2.49
CA SER A 65 12.34 -14.76 -2.80
C SER A 65 13.05 -13.55 -2.20
N LEU A 66 12.30 -12.56 -1.70
CA LEU A 66 12.83 -11.29 -1.18
C LEU A 66 12.94 -11.28 0.35
N VAL A 67 12.35 -12.29 1.01
CA VAL A 67 12.24 -12.38 2.46
C VAL A 67 13.00 -13.62 2.95
N ASN A 68 13.73 -13.50 4.05
CA ASN A 68 14.42 -14.63 4.68
C ASN A 68 13.50 -15.45 5.60
N ASP A 69 13.99 -16.56 6.16
CA ASP A 69 13.21 -17.43 7.04
C ASP A 69 12.71 -16.74 8.31
N SER A 70 13.36 -15.65 8.73
CA SER A 70 12.94 -14.81 9.86
C SER A 70 11.89 -13.74 9.49
N GLY A 71 11.43 -13.71 8.24
CA GLY A 71 10.44 -12.73 7.78
C GLY A 71 11.01 -11.35 7.44
N GLN A 72 12.34 -11.20 7.40
CA GLN A 72 13.01 -9.93 7.10
C GLN A 72 13.32 -9.80 5.61
N LEU A 73 13.15 -8.59 5.07
CA LEU A 73 13.50 -8.27 3.69
C LEU A 73 15.02 -8.35 3.51
N ARG A 74 15.49 -9.20 2.60
CA ARG A 74 16.92 -9.42 2.33
C ARG A 74 17.41 -8.68 1.09
N ASP A 75 16.51 -8.43 0.13
CA ASP A 75 16.88 -7.85 -1.16
C ASP A 75 17.23 -6.35 -1.05
N PRO A 76 18.50 -5.94 -1.23
CA PRO A 76 18.92 -4.55 -1.02
C PRO A 76 18.26 -3.57 -1.99
N TYR A 77 17.94 -4.04 -3.20
CA TYR A 77 17.27 -3.23 -4.21
C TYR A 77 15.84 -2.88 -3.77
N THR A 78 15.06 -3.88 -3.36
CA THR A 78 13.69 -3.69 -2.87
C THR A 78 13.68 -2.81 -1.62
N THR A 79 14.63 -2.98 -0.69
CA THR A 79 14.78 -2.10 0.47
C THR A 79 14.98 -0.65 0.04
N LYS A 80 15.91 -0.39 -0.88
CA LYS A 80 16.21 0.96 -1.36
C LYS A 80 14.99 1.63 -2.03
N VAL A 81 14.25 0.87 -2.83
CA VAL A 81 13.05 1.40 -3.52
C VAL A 81 11.94 1.71 -2.52
N LEU A 82 11.74 0.87 -1.49
CA LEU A 82 10.82 1.14 -0.38
C LEU A 82 11.24 2.38 0.44
N GLU A 83 12.52 2.50 0.77
CA GLU A 83 13.04 3.68 1.48
C GLU A 83 12.80 4.97 0.70
N ASN A 84 12.99 4.94 -0.62
CA ASN A 84 12.73 6.09 -1.47
C ASN A 84 11.24 6.45 -1.47
N GLN A 85 10.34 5.46 -1.61
CA GLN A 85 8.90 5.68 -1.55
C GLN A 85 8.48 6.34 -0.23
N VAL A 86 9.04 5.88 0.90
CA VAL A 86 8.78 6.48 2.22
C VAL A 86 9.31 7.91 2.29
N LYS A 87 10.55 8.17 1.83
CA LYS A 87 11.15 9.51 1.83
C LYS A 87 10.33 10.49 0.99
N GLU A 88 9.82 10.07 -0.16
CA GLU A 88 8.96 10.89 -1.01
C GLU A 88 7.59 11.11 -0.38
N PHE A 89 6.98 10.07 0.22
CA PHE A 89 5.68 10.18 0.87
C PHE A 89 5.67 11.08 2.11
N ILE A 90 6.79 11.16 2.83
CA ILE A 90 6.92 12.09 3.96
C ILE A 90 6.82 13.55 3.46
N LYS A 91 7.38 13.86 2.29
CA LYS A 91 7.38 15.20 1.68
C LYS A 91 6.07 15.55 0.96
N PHE A 92 5.34 14.53 0.51
CA PHE A 92 4.03 14.63 -0.15
C PHE A 92 2.94 15.08 0.81
#